data_AF-A0A7S2BRQ2-F1
#
_entry.id   AF-A0A7S2BRQ2-F1
#
_cell.length_a   1.000
_cell.length_b   1.000
_cell.length_c   1.000
_cell.angle_alpha   90.00
_cell.angle_beta   90.00
_cell.angle_gamma   90.00
#
_symmetry.space_group_name_H-M   'P 1'
#
loop_
_entity.id
_entity.type
_entity.pdbx_description
1 polymer ?
#
loop_
_entity_poly.entity_id
_entity_poly.type
_entity_poly.pdbx_seq_one_letter_code
_entity_poly.pdbx_strand_id
1 'polypeptide(L)'
;TATTNFAMSEGQKYPMWLVPVSAFVKLAKLEPHQVMRERGELVRWEPSMKTVFFLSHQWTSFEHPDHTMDQMRCFKRLLIRMMKGEVATTVPDFAAQLYL
;
A
#
# COMPACT_ATOMS: atom_id res chain seq x y z
N THR A 1 28.32 21.90 -10.68
CA THR A 1 27.36 21.51 -9.63
C THR A 1 26.00 21.40 -10.29
N ALA A 2 25.59 20.20 -10.70
CA ALA A 2 24.34 20.00 -11.45
C ALA A 2 23.20 19.81 -10.46
N THR A 3 22.37 20.83 -10.29
CA THR A 3 21.09 20.74 -9.58
C THR A 3 20.11 20.06 -10.52
N THR A 4 19.97 18.74 -10.42
CA THR A 4 18.93 18.03 -11.16
C THR A 4 17.58 18.35 -10.54
N ASN A 5 16.95 19.40 -11.05
CA ASN A 5 15.53 19.66 -10.83
C ASN A 5 14.74 18.51 -11.46
N PHE A 6 14.34 17.53 -10.66
CA PHE A 6 13.26 16.63 -11.04
C PHE A 6 12.00 17.47 -11.13
N ALA A 7 11.69 17.94 -12.33
CA ALA A 7 10.38 18.50 -12.63
C ALA A 7 9.33 17.50 -12.17
N MET A 8 8.55 17.87 -11.15
CA MET A 8 7.28 17.20 -10.82
C MET A 8 6.49 17.14 -12.13
N SER A 9 6.07 15.95 -12.56
CA SER A 9 5.34 15.82 -13.81
C SER A 9 3.95 16.45 -13.69
N GLU A 10 3.86 17.73 -14.03
CA GLU A 10 2.59 18.39 -14.32
C GLU A 10 1.98 17.69 -15.55
N GLY A 11 1.12 16.70 -15.30
CA GLY A 11 0.47 15.96 -16.38
C GLY A 11 -0.18 14.62 -16.00
N GLN A 12 0.02 14.09 -14.80
CA GLN A 12 -0.63 12.82 -14.43
C GLN A 12 -2.11 13.06 -14.11
N LYS A 13 -3.00 12.70 -15.06
CA LYS A 13 -4.47 12.82 -14.89
C LYS A 13 -5.00 12.06 -13.67
N TYR A 14 -4.35 10.97 -13.31
CA TYR A 14 -4.69 10.13 -12.16
C TYR A 14 -3.41 9.78 -11.38
N PRO A 15 -2.98 10.65 -10.45
CA PRO A 15 -1.79 10.37 -9.66
C PRO A 15 -2.00 9.13 -8.80
N MET A 16 -0.92 8.37 -8.60
CA MET A 16 -0.94 7.22 -7.69
C MET A 16 -0.92 7.72 -6.24
N TRP A 17 -1.87 7.27 -5.46
CA TRP A 17 -1.96 7.54 -4.03
C TRP A 17 -1.66 6.28 -3.23
N LEU A 18 -0.94 6.43 -2.14
CA LEU A 18 -0.49 5.35 -1.27
C LEU A 18 -1.00 5.57 0.14
N VAL A 19 -1.24 4.48 0.86
CA VAL A 19 -1.41 4.49 2.31
C VAL A 19 -0.07 4.14 2.94
N PRO A 20 0.54 5.01 3.77
CA PRO A 20 1.74 4.64 4.51
C PRO A 20 1.49 3.41 5.39
N VAL A 21 2.43 2.46 5.46
CA VAL A 21 2.28 1.24 6.29
C VAL A 21 1.97 1.58 7.75
N SER A 22 2.65 2.60 8.29
CA SER A 22 2.43 3.09 9.66
C SER A 22 1.05 3.67 9.90
N ALA A 23 0.40 4.22 8.86
CA ALA A 23 -0.99 4.67 8.91
C ALA A 23 -1.94 3.49 8.76
N PHE A 24 -1.71 2.61 7.78
CA PHE A 24 -2.55 1.45 7.50
C PHE A 24 -2.78 0.56 8.72
N VAL A 25 -1.72 0.27 9.50
CA VAL A 25 -1.83 -0.57 10.69
C VAL A 25 -2.70 0.03 11.80
N LYS A 26 -2.91 1.35 11.79
CA LYS A 26 -3.73 2.10 12.76
C LYS A 26 -5.18 2.32 12.31
N LEU A 27 -5.47 2.15 11.01
CA LEU A 27 -6.83 2.34 10.49
C LEU A 27 -7.80 1.37 11.15
N ALA A 28 -8.98 1.81 11.56
CA ALA A 28 -10.02 0.89 11.99
C ALA A 28 -10.60 0.10 10.81
N LYS A 29 -10.79 0.79 9.68
CA LYS A 29 -11.41 0.33 8.44
C LYS A 29 -10.75 1.03 7.26
N LEU A 30 -10.74 0.40 6.09
CA LEU A 30 -10.33 1.04 4.84
C LEU A 30 -11.51 1.82 4.27
N GLU A 31 -11.38 3.15 4.20
CA GLU A 31 -12.43 4.03 3.68
C GLU A 31 -12.22 4.31 2.18
N PRO A 32 -13.24 4.83 1.46
CA PRO A 32 -13.08 5.25 0.08
C PRO A 32 -11.93 6.25 -0.09
N HIS A 33 -11.25 6.18 -1.24
CA HIS A 33 -10.07 7.01 -1.55
C HIS A 33 -10.28 8.50 -1.28
N GLN A 34 -11.43 9.07 -1.66
CA GLN A 34 -11.75 10.48 -1.49
C GLN A 34 -11.76 10.86 0.00
N VAL A 35 -12.40 10.03 0.83
CA VAL A 35 -12.51 10.24 2.29
C VAL A 35 -11.12 10.18 2.93
N MET A 36 -10.31 9.17 2.60
CA MET A 36 -8.96 9.04 3.15
C MET A 36 -8.05 10.20 2.72
N ARG A 37 -8.18 10.66 1.46
CA ARG A 37 -7.42 11.80 0.94
C ARG A 37 -7.79 13.09 1.67
N GLU A 38 -9.07 13.35 1.89
CA GLU A 38 -9.56 14.52 2.63
C GLU A 38 -9.09 14.52 4.08
N ARG A 39 -8.94 13.34 4.70
CA ARG A 39 -8.37 13.16 6.05
C ARG A 39 -6.85 13.26 6.11
N GLY A 40 -6.16 13.39 4.97
CA GLY A 40 -4.70 13.42 4.92
C GLY A 40 -4.04 12.06 5.21
N GLU A 41 -4.78 10.96 5.07
CA GLU A 41 -4.28 9.59 5.32
C GLU A 41 -3.52 9.00 4.12
N LEU A 42 -3.61 9.66 2.96
CA LEU A 42 -2.96 9.25 1.72
C LEU A 42 -1.79 10.18 1.38
N VAL A 43 -0.72 9.60 0.83
CA VAL A 43 0.40 10.34 0.26
C VAL A 43 0.45 10.10 -1.25
N ARG A 44 0.89 11.10 -2.02
CA ARG A 44 1.16 10.89 -3.44
C ARG A 44 2.43 10.08 -3.60
N TRP A 45 2.42 9.13 -4.52
CA TRP A 45 3.63 8.40 -4.88
C TRP A 45 4.66 9.35 -5.51
N GLU A 46 5.92 9.15 -5.15
CA GLU A 46 7.06 9.83 -5.76
C GLU A 46 8.10 8.80 -6.23
N PRO A 47 8.84 9.05 -7.33
CA PRO A 47 9.88 8.15 -7.82
C PRO A 47 11.00 7.82 -6.80
N SER A 48 11.17 8.67 -5.80
CA SER A 48 12.14 8.50 -4.71
C SER A 48 11.74 7.39 -3.74
N MET A 49 10.45 7.04 -3.64
CA MET A 49 9.93 6.10 -2.66
C MET A 49 10.43 4.68 -2.94
N LYS A 50 10.84 4.00 -1.87
CA LYS A 50 11.30 2.60 -1.88
C LYS A 50 10.30 1.73 -1.13
N THR A 51 10.22 0.45 -1.51
CA THR A 51 9.34 -0.53 -0.86
C THR A 51 7.86 -0.15 -0.99
N VAL A 52 7.40 -0.02 -2.24
CA VAL A 52 5.98 0.11 -2.57
C VAL A 52 5.51 -1.25 -3.09
N PHE A 53 4.41 -1.75 -2.54
CA PHE A 53 3.80 -3.01 -2.97
C PHE A 53 2.32 -2.80 -3.23
N PHE A 54 1.76 -3.67 -4.06
CA PHE A 54 0.34 -3.71 -4.36
C PHE A 54 -0.33 -4.81 -3.53
N LEU A 55 -1.50 -4.51 -2.97
CA LEU A 55 -2.36 -5.49 -2.31
C LEU A 55 -3.68 -5.56 -3.08
N SER A 56 -3.95 -6.70 -3.71
CA SER A 56 -5.28 -7.00 -4.21
C SER A 56 -6.18 -7.39 -3.05
N HIS A 57 -7.35 -6.76 -2.94
CA HIS A 57 -8.30 -6.97 -1.87
C HIS A 57 -9.61 -7.51 -2.45
N GLN A 58 -10.06 -8.67 -1.97
CA GLN A 58 -11.23 -9.34 -2.52
C GLN A 58 -12.51 -8.69 -1.99
N TRP A 59 -13.47 -8.45 -2.87
CA TRP A 59 -14.81 -8.01 -2.50
C TRP A 59 -15.65 -9.21 -2.03
N THR A 60 -16.18 -9.17 -0.80
CA THR A 60 -16.78 -10.34 -0.11
C THR A 60 -18.25 -10.14 0.32
N SER A 61 -18.83 -8.96 0.11
CA SER A 61 -20.23 -8.67 0.48
C SER A 61 -20.81 -7.58 -0.42
N PHE A 62 -22.13 -7.46 -0.52
CA PHE A 62 -22.76 -6.42 -1.33
C PHE A 62 -22.58 -5.00 -0.76
N GLU A 63 -22.44 -4.86 0.56
CA GLU A 63 -22.40 -3.56 1.22
C GLU A 63 -20.97 -3.04 1.43
N HIS A 64 -20.02 -3.94 1.72
CA HIS A 64 -18.64 -3.57 2.03
C HIS A 64 -17.63 -4.60 1.47
N PRO A 65 -16.49 -4.17 0.90
CA PRO A 65 -15.49 -5.09 0.33
C PRO A 65 -15.02 -6.17 1.31
N ASP A 66 -14.85 -5.81 2.58
CA ASP A 66 -14.41 -6.70 3.67
C ASP A 66 -15.35 -6.57 4.86
N HIS A 67 -16.61 -6.96 4.71
CA HIS A 67 -17.63 -6.74 5.75
C HIS A 67 -17.27 -7.32 7.14
N THR A 68 -16.42 -8.36 7.23
CA THR A 68 -15.96 -8.93 8.51
C THR A 68 -14.66 -8.31 9.03
N MET A 69 -13.98 -7.49 8.22
CA MET A 69 -12.63 -6.96 8.48
C MET A 69 -11.54 -8.04 8.60
N ASP A 70 -11.80 -9.28 8.20
CA ASP A 70 -10.86 -10.39 8.39
C ASP A 70 -9.64 -10.26 7.48
N GLN A 71 -9.83 -9.82 6.23
CA GLN A 71 -8.72 -9.59 5.30
C GLN A 71 -7.82 -8.47 5.82
N MET A 72 -8.42 -7.35 6.28
CA MET A 72 -7.67 -6.25 6.86
C MET A 72 -6.92 -6.66 8.13
N ARG A 73 -7.56 -7.44 9.03
CA ARG A 73 -6.93 -7.96 10.24
C ARG A 73 -5.76 -8.89 9.92
N CYS A 74 -5.94 -9.79 8.96
CA CYS A 74 -4.91 -10.71 8.50
C CYS A 74 -3.70 -9.93 7.97
N PHE A 75 -3.94 -8.95 7.09
CA PHE A 75 -2.87 -8.18 6.47
C PHE A 75 -2.14 -7.27 7.46
N LYS A 76 -2.86 -6.60 8.38
CA LYS A 76 -2.23 -5.83 9.48
C LYS A 76 -1.29 -6.69 10.30
N ARG A 77 -1.72 -7.92 10.65
CA ARG A 77 -0.89 -8.86 11.41
C ARG A 77 0.38 -9.23 10.65
N LEU A 78 0.29 -9.44 9.34
CA LEU A 78 1.46 -9.66 8.49
C LEU A 78 2.42 -8.46 8.53
N LEU A 79 1.92 -7.24 8.29
CA LEU A 79 2.74 -6.03 8.29
C LEU A 79 3.41 -5.79 9.64
N ILE A 80 2.70 -5.98 10.75
CA ILE A 80 3.27 -5.85 12.10
C ILE A 80 4.41 -6.85 12.32
N ARG A 81 4.23 -8.10 11.88
CA ARG A 81 5.29 -9.11 11.93
C ARG A 81 6.48 -8.75 11.05
N MET A 82 6.25 -8.23 9.84
CA MET A 82 7.31 -7.71 8.95
C MET A 82 8.11 -6.61 9.64
N MET A 83 7.43 -5.65 10.27
CA MET A 83 8.07 -4.54 11.00
C MET A 83 8.90 -5.02 12.20
N LYS A 84 8.52 -6.14 12.83
CA LYS A 84 9.28 -6.76 13.94
C LYS A 84 10.40 -7.71 13.48
N GLY A 85 10.49 -8.03 12.18
CA GLY A 85 11.39 -9.06 11.67
C GLY A 85 10.92 -10.50 11.95
N GLU A 86 9.65 -10.71 12.27
CA GLU A 86 9.05 -11.99 12.68
C GLU A 86 8.36 -12.74 11.52
N VAL A 87 8.96 -12.68 10.33
CA VAL A 87 8.36 -13.25 9.11
C VAL A 87 9.17 -14.45 8.67
N ALA A 88 8.47 -15.54 8.37
CA ALA A 88 9.11 -16.71 7.80
C ALA A 88 9.75 -16.34 6.46
N THR A 89 10.91 -16.91 6.16
CA THR A 89 11.50 -16.82 4.83
C THR A 89 10.52 -17.45 3.84
N THR A 90 9.85 -16.60 3.05
CA THR A 90 9.06 -17.05 1.92
C THR A 90 9.98 -17.08 0.71
N VAL A 91 9.97 -18.17 -0.06
CA VAL A 91 10.49 -18.13 -1.43
C VAL A 91 9.81 -16.97 -2.16
N PRO A 92 10.54 -16.17 -2.95
CA PRO A 92 9.92 -15.12 -3.71
C PRO A 92 8.90 -15.73 -4.68
N ASP A 93 7.78 -15.03 -4.83
CA ASP A 93 6.71 -15.30 -5.77
C ASP A 93 7.25 -15.46 -7.21
N PHE A 94 6.45 -16.07 -8.10
CA PHE A 94 6.75 -16.57 -9.45
C PHE A 94 7.71 -15.73 -10.32
N ALA A 95 7.84 -14.41 -10.08
CA ALA A 95 8.79 -13.53 -10.74
C ALA A 95 10.26 -13.90 -10.50
N ALA A 96 10.59 -14.57 -9.39
CA ALA A 96 11.96 -15.06 -9.14
C ALA A 96 12.27 -16.40 -9.83
N GLN A 97 11.27 -17.09 -10.38
CA GLN A 97 11.46 -18.37 -11.09
C GLN A 97 11.65 -18.22 -12.61
N LEU A 98 11.50 -17.01 -13.17
CA LEU A 98 11.62 -16.78 -14.61
C LEU A 98 13.04 -16.36 -15.08
N TYR A 99 14.01 -16.29 -14.16
CA TYR A 99 15.38 -15.84 -14.46
C TYR A 99 16.50 -16.75 -13.87
N LEU A 100 16.19 -17.99 -13.54
CA LEU A 100 17.17 -19.05 -13.27
C LEU A 100 16.97 -20.20 -14.28
#